data_AF-A0A3P8BS76-F1
#
_entry.id   AF-A0A3P8BS76-F1
#
_cell.length_a   1.000
_cell.length_b   1.000
_cell.length_c   1.000
_cell.angle_alpha   90.00
_cell.angle_beta   90.00
_cell.angle_gamma   90.00
#
_symmetry.space_group_name_H-M   'P 1'
#
loop_
_entity.id
_entity.type
_entity.pdbx_description
1 polymer ?
#
loop_
_entity_poly.entity_id
_entity_poly.type
_entity_poly.pdbx_seq_one_letter_code
_entity_poly.pdbx_strand_id
1 'polypeptide(L)'
;MQPLSTEQKNYLAKINNIDRYWSPDRSMHSVIKVDITHCSNRNNMVYPMLHFLRGKITKLIFKVCTAEPAMTGFRKATIQAVMDTWTATPVFNLAFEYLKNKGAFLWNLWLGTYSRCGSTLGSSGWEHVFLGEWKSGTVDGQHDWARYYLLQKADKIDYHGYYSTVDSLTGTWQYTWENELKQKGGFLIGTSPVFDFSLLTVCALIHPGSNTCKFSIDGHPLAVTSYTQTCAAGLCLSTAYPTN
;
A
#
# COMPACT_ATOMS: atom_id res chain seq x y z
N MET A 1 -17.83 -23.26 0.29
CA MET A 1 -16.78 -22.72 -0.60
C MET A 1 -16.83 -23.48 -1.91
N GLN A 2 -16.89 -22.78 -3.06
CA GLN A 2 -16.78 -23.44 -4.36
C GLN A 2 -15.31 -23.59 -4.76
N PRO A 3 -14.92 -24.73 -5.36
CA PRO A 3 -13.56 -24.95 -5.83
C PRO A 3 -13.22 -24.09 -7.06
N LEU A 4 -11.95 -23.69 -7.17
CA LEU A 4 -11.43 -22.92 -8.29
C LEU A 4 -11.62 -23.65 -9.63
N SER A 5 -11.97 -22.90 -10.66
CA SER A 5 -12.15 -23.40 -12.02
C SER A 5 -10.82 -23.86 -12.64
N THR A 6 -10.90 -24.73 -13.64
CA THR A 6 -9.75 -25.23 -14.40
C THR A 6 -8.97 -24.11 -15.09
N GLU A 7 -9.65 -23.03 -15.48
CA GLU A 7 -9.04 -21.85 -16.07
C GLU A 7 -8.22 -21.05 -15.02
N GLN A 8 -8.73 -20.93 -13.79
CA GLN A 8 -8.01 -20.33 -12.67
C GLN A 8 -6.78 -21.17 -12.27
N LYS A 9 -6.87 -22.50 -12.30
CA LYS A 9 -5.73 -23.41 -12.04
C LYS A 9 -4.65 -23.33 -13.12
N ASN A 10 -5.04 -23.30 -14.39
CA ASN A 10 -4.12 -23.17 -15.52
C ASN A 10 -3.43 -21.78 -15.56
N TYR A 11 -4.10 -20.75 -15.04
CA TYR A 11 -3.54 -19.41 -14.90
C TYR A 11 -2.51 -19.34 -13.75
N LEU A 12 -2.78 -19.98 -12.61
CA LEU A 12 -1.82 -20.12 -11.50
C LEU A 12 -0.55 -20.89 -11.94
N ALA A 13 -0.67 -21.90 -12.79
CA ALA A 13 0.48 -22.63 -13.34
C ALA A 13 1.39 -21.77 -14.24
N LYS A 14 0.85 -20.75 -14.93
CA LYS A 14 1.65 -19.80 -15.72
C LYS A 14 2.41 -18.78 -14.85
N ILE A 15 1.94 -18.53 -13.63
CA ILE A 15 2.55 -17.58 -12.69
C ILE A 15 3.83 -18.14 -12.06
N ASN A 16 3.91 -19.45 -11.81
CA ASN A 16 5.11 -20.13 -11.29
C ASN A 16 6.31 -20.13 -12.25
N ASN A 17 6.16 -19.63 -13.48
CA ASN A 17 7.23 -19.55 -14.48
C ASN A 17 7.82 -18.13 -14.65
N ILE A 18 7.38 -17.16 -13.85
CA ILE A 18 7.81 -15.74 -13.94
C ILE A 18 9.17 -15.49 -13.25
N ASP A 19 9.72 -16.45 -12.50
CA ASP A 19 10.99 -16.36 -11.76
C ASP A 19 12.27 -16.34 -12.61
N ARG A 20 12.20 -16.18 -13.94
CA ARG A 20 13.36 -16.40 -14.84
C ARG A 20 13.88 -15.21 -15.63
N TYR A 21 13.61 -13.97 -15.23
CA TYR A 21 14.23 -12.80 -15.87
C TYR A 21 15.06 -11.99 -14.87
N TRP A 22 16.36 -12.26 -14.89
CA TRP A 22 17.43 -11.65 -14.11
C TRP A 22 18.25 -10.72 -15.02
N SER A 23 18.55 -9.50 -14.56
CA SER A 23 19.59 -8.63 -15.09
C SER A 23 20.32 -7.95 -13.91
N PRO A 24 21.67 -7.87 -13.92
CA PRO A 24 22.43 -7.31 -12.81
C PRO A 24 22.67 -5.80 -12.99
N ASP A 25 21.91 -4.93 -12.32
CA ASP A 25 22.33 -3.54 -12.10
C ASP A 25 21.78 -2.95 -10.77
N ARG A 26 22.57 -2.05 -10.19
CA ARG A 26 22.49 -1.33 -8.90
C ARG A 26 21.18 -0.57 -8.69
N SER A 27 20.12 -1.34 -8.47
CA SER A 27 18.78 -0.85 -8.21
C SER A 27 18.28 -1.37 -6.86
N MET A 28 17.24 -0.74 -6.31
CA MET A 28 16.56 -1.17 -5.09
C MET A 28 16.17 -2.68 -5.10
N HIS A 29 16.20 -3.34 -6.27
CA HIS A 29 16.19 -4.80 -6.37
C HIS A 29 17.16 -5.52 -5.42
N SER A 30 18.36 -4.99 -5.10
CA SER A 30 19.26 -5.65 -4.13
C SER A 30 18.86 -5.48 -2.67
N VAL A 31 18.06 -4.46 -2.35
CA VAL A 31 17.50 -4.19 -1.01
C VAL A 31 16.17 -4.93 -0.85
N ILE A 32 15.35 -4.95 -1.90
CA ILE A 32 14.14 -5.79 -2.04
C ILE A 32 14.55 -7.20 -2.56
N LYS A 33 15.75 -7.69 -2.21
CA LYS A 33 16.11 -9.12 -2.30
C LYS A 33 15.51 -9.91 -1.12
N VAL A 34 14.38 -9.46 -0.57
CA VAL A 34 13.53 -10.34 0.21
C VAL A 34 12.98 -11.33 -0.80
N ASP A 35 13.50 -12.55 -0.74
CA ASP A 35 13.19 -13.68 -1.59
C ASP A 35 11.68 -13.75 -1.88
N ILE A 36 11.27 -13.16 -3.01
CA ILE A 36 9.86 -13.19 -3.45
C ILE A 36 9.44 -14.65 -3.64
N THR A 37 10.37 -15.57 -3.85
CA THR A 37 10.18 -17.02 -3.84
C THR A 37 9.62 -17.54 -2.51
N HIS A 38 10.03 -16.96 -1.36
CA HIS A 38 9.48 -17.28 -0.04
C HIS A 38 8.10 -16.65 0.21
N CYS A 39 7.82 -15.45 -0.33
CA CYS A 39 6.48 -14.85 -0.30
C CYS A 39 5.51 -15.48 -1.32
N SER A 40 6.02 -15.95 -2.46
CA SER A 40 5.31 -16.69 -3.51
C SER A 40 4.79 -18.02 -2.99
N ASN A 41 5.52 -18.67 -2.07
CA ASN A 41 5.07 -19.90 -1.42
C ASN A 41 3.96 -19.69 -0.36
N ARG A 42 3.69 -18.44 0.06
CA ARG A 42 2.48 -18.06 0.84
C ARG A 42 1.38 -17.52 -0.09
N ASN A 43 0.89 -18.41 -0.95
CA ASN A 43 -0.05 -18.19 -2.07
C ASN A 43 -1.35 -17.38 -1.80
N ASN A 44 -1.65 -16.93 -0.57
CA ASN A 44 -2.97 -16.39 -0.23
C ASN A 44 -3.04 -14.92 0.23
N MET A 45 -1.92 -14.22 0.50
CA MET A 45 -2.00 -12.89 1.15
C MET A 45 -1.48 -11.71 0.32
N VAL A 46 -0.43 -11.90 -0.47
CA VAL A 46 0.14 -10.85 -1.34
C VAL A 46 -0.53 -10.86 -2.73
N TYR A 47 -1.01 -12.03 -3.17
CA TYR A 47 -1.61 -12.25 -4.48
C TYR A 47 -2.90 -11.47 -4.78
N PRO A 48 -3.86 -11.30 -3.85
CA PRO A 48 -5.07 -10.54 -4.13
C PRO A 48 -4.79 -9.07 -4.42
N MET A 49 -3.83 -8.47 -3.70
CA MET A 49 -3.40 -7.09 -3.96
C MET A 49 -2.56 -7.00 -5.22
N LEU A 50 -1.62 -7.93 -5.45
CA LEU A 50 -0.89 -7.98 -6.73
C LEU A 50 -1.84 -8.21 -7.92
N HIS A 51 -2.92 -8.97 -7.74
CA HIS A 51 -3.97 -9.17 -8.74
C HIS A 51 -4.82 -7.91 -8.92
N PHE A 52 -5.24 -7.26 -7.84
CA PHE A 52 -5.87 -5.94 -7.86
C PHE A 52 -5.00 -4.93 -8.63
N LEU A 53 -3.70 -4.88 -8.31
CA LEU A 53 -2.74 -3.95 -8.86
C LEU A 53 -2.24 -4.32 -10.28
N ARG A 54 -2.57 -5.50 -10.81
CA ARG A 54 -2.06 -5.99 -12.11
C ARG A 54 -2.77 -5.33 -13.31
N GLY A 55 -1.99 -5.06 -14.37
CA GLY A 55 -2.44 -4.78 -15.75
C GLY A 55 -3.13 -3.44 -16.02
N LYS A 56 -4.01 -2.98 -15.12
CA LYS A 56 -4.73 -1.70 -15.25
C LYS A 56 -4.30 -0.66 -14.21
N ILE A 57 -3.96 -1.07 -12.99
CA ILE A 57 -3.63 -0.13 -11.92
C ILE A 57 -2.23 0.48 -12.06
N THR A 58 -1.25 -0.19 -12.68
CA THR A 58 0.03 0.45 -13.03
C THR A 58 -0.13 1.62 -14.00
N LYS A 59 -1.24 1.70 -14.75
CA LYS A 59 -1.60 2.86 -15.58
C LYS A 59 -2.38 3.94 -14.83
N LEU A 60 -2.92 3.64 -13.65
CA LEU A 60 -3.64 4.62 -12.84
C LEU A 60 -2.62 5.58 -12.20
N ILE A 61 -2.86 6.85 -12.46
CA ILE A 61 -2.16 7.99 -11.85
C ILE A 61 -3.24 8.81 -11.17
N PHE A 62 -3.14 8.95 -9.85
CA PHE A 62 -4.05 9.76 -9.06
C PHE A 62 -3.46 11.14 -8.89
N LYS A 63 -4.24 12.19 -9.18
CA LYS A 63 -3.81 13.58 -9.06
C LYS A 63 -4.71 14.25 -8.05
N VAL A 64 -4.12 14.85 -7.02
CA VAL A 64 -4.89 15.42 -5.90
C VAL A 64 -5.85 16.55 -6.30
N CYS A 65 -5.60 17.18 -7.44
CA CYS A 65 -6.43 18.25 -8.01
C CYS A 65 -7.45 17.74 -9.05
N THR A 66 -7.66 16.42 -9.17
CA THR A 66 -8.68 15.79 -10.01
C THR A 66 -9.65 15.04 -9.11
N ALA A 67 -10.95 15.25 -9.31
CA ALA A 67 -11.96 14.60 -8.47
C ALA A 67 -11.85 13.08 -8.57
N GLU A 68 -11.90 12.42 -7.41
CA GLU A 68 -11.94 10.97 -7.35
C GLU A 68 -13.21 10.44 -8.05
N PRO A 69 -13.13 9.34 -8.82
CA PRO A 69 -14.31 8.71 -9.38
C PRO A 69 -15.30 8.29 -8.30
N ALA A 70 -16.61 8.38 -8.56
CA ALA A 70 -17.60 7.93 -7.58
C ALA A 70 -17.33 6.49 -7.11
N MET A 71 -17.44 6.24 -5.80
CA MET A 71 -17.23 4.93 -5.17
C MET A 71 -18.38 3.95 -5.49
N THR A 72 -18.46 3.55 -6.76
CA THR A 72 -19.56 2.78 -7.34
C THR A 72 -19.03 1.77 -8.37
N GLY A 73 -19.92 0.89 -8.85
CA GLY A 73 -19.61 -0.06 -9.91
C GLY A 73 -18.36 -0.90 -9.66
N PHE A 74 -17.50 -1.00 -10.68
CA PHE A 74 -16.26 -1.78 -10.63
C PHE A 74 -15.31 -1.30 -9.51
N ARG A 75 -15.19 0.01 -9.29
CA ARG A 75 -14.31 0.56 -8.25
C ARG A 75 -14.70 0.02 -6.86
N LYS A 76 -15.98 0.17 -6.51
CA LYS A 76 -16.51 -0.30 -5.23
C LYS A 76 -16.40 -1.82 -5.10
N ALA A 77 -16.82 -2.57 -6.12
CA ALA A 77 -16.78 -4.03 -6.08
C ALA A 77 -15.35 -4.56 -5.86
N THR A 78 -14.36 -3.91 -6.49
CA THR A 78 -12.97 -4.34 -6.39
C THR A 78 -12.39 -4.05 -5.01
N ILE A 79 -12.59 -2.84 -4.48
CA ILE A 79 -12.12 -2.50 -3.12
C ILE A 79 -12.83 -3.34 -2.06
N GLN A 80 -14.14 -3.61 -2.25
CA GLN A 80 -14.90 -4.49 -1.36
C GLN A 80 -14.30 -5.91 -1.34
N ALA A 81 -13.98 -6.49 -2.50
CA ALA A 81 -13.36 -7.82 -2.55
C ALA A 81 -12.00 -7.88 -1.83
N VAL A 82 -11.21 -6.81 -1.88
CA VAL A 82 -9.96 -6.71 -1.12
C VAL A 82 -10.26 -6.68 0.39
N MET A 83 -11.18 -5.82 0.83
CA MET A 83 -11.57 -5.73 2.24
C MET A 83 -12.17 -7.03 2.78
N ASP A 84 -13.03 -7.71 2.00
CA ASP A 84 -13.61 -9.00 2.35
C ASP A 84 -12.52 -10.07 2.51
N THR A 85 -11.52 -10.05 1.63
CA THR A 85 -10.36 -10.95 1.75
C THR A 85 -9.55 -10.67 3.01
N TRP A 86 -9.33 -9.40 3.34
CA TRP A 86 -8.54 -8.98 4.50
C TRP A 86 -9.25 -9.29 5.82
N THR A 87 -10.56 -9.03 5.91
CA THR A 87 -11.39 -9.32 7.09
C THR A 87 -11.45 -10.80 7.44
N ALA A 88 -11.17 -11.69 6.49
CA ALA A 88 -11.07 -13.13 6.73
C ALA A 88 -9.71 -13.57 7.35
N THR A 89 -8.73 -12.66 7.49
CA THR A 89 -7.38 -13.02 7.94
C THR A 89 -7.20 -12.88 9.46
N PRO A 90 -6.36 -13.73 10.09
CA PRO A 90 -6.03 -13.57 11.51
C PRO A 90 -5.40 -12.22 11.85
N VAL A 91 -4.56 -11.68 10.97
CA VAL A 91 -3.88 -10.38 11.17
C VAL A 91 -4.90 -9.25 11.33
N PHE A 92 -5.89 -9.21 10.45
CA PHE A 92 -6.94 -8.21 10.52
C PHE A 92 -7.78 -8.36 11.78
N ASN A 93 -8.19 -9.59 12.11
CA ASN A 93 -9.01 -9.89 13.27
C ASN A 93 -8.33 -9.48 14.58
N LEU A 94 -7.03 -9.75 14.73
CA LEU A 94 -6.25 -9.33 15.90
C LEU A 94 -6.21 -7.79 16.03
N ALA A 95 -5.97 -7.08 14.93
CA ALA A 95 -5.96 -5.62 14.93
C ALA A 95 -7.34 -5.04 15.28
N PHE A 96 -8.41 -5.64 14.79
CA PHE A 96 -9.79 -5.21 15.07
C PHE A 96 -10.23 -5.49 16.49
N GLU A 97 -9.84 -6.63 17.03
CA GLU A 97 -10.05 -6.98 18.43
C GLU A 97 -9.34 -5.97 19.34
N TYR A 98 -8.09 -5.62 19.01
CA TYR A 98 -7.34 -4.56 19.72
C TYR A 98 -8.07 -3.21 19.68
N LEU A 99 -8.66 -2.86 18.54
CA LEU A 99 -9.49 -1.67 18.37
C LEU A 99 -10.88 -1.78 19.02
N LYS A 100 -11.17 -2.88 19.76
CA LYS A 100 -12.46 -3.19 20.38
C LYS A 100 -13.62 -3.15 19.38
N ASN A 101 -13.42 -3.75 18.21
CA ASN A 101 -14.41 -3.89 17.15
C ASN A 101 -14.95 -2.55 16.60
N LYS A 102 -14.13 -1.49 16.56
CA LYS A 102 -14.44 -0.22 15.87
C LYS A 102 -14.48 -0.32 14.33
N GLY A 103 -14.79 -1.51 13.82
CA GLY A 103 -14.62 -1.90 12.43
C GLY A 103 -15.54 -1.22 11.41
N ALA A 104 -16.74 -0.85 11.84
CA ALA A 104 -17.74 -0.19 10.99
C ALA A 104 -17.26 1.15 10.42
N PHE A 105 -16.19 1.73 10.97
CA PHE A 105 -15.66 3.01 10.56
C PHE A 105 -14.53 2.93 9.51
N LEU A 106 -13.94 1.75 9.27
CA LEU A 106 -12.72 1.67 8.45
C LEU A 106 -12.93 2.02 7.00
N TRP A 107 -14.10 1.70 6.44
CA TRP A 107 -14.44 2.11 5.08
C TRP A 107 -14.36 3.63 4.95
N ASN A 108 -14.99 4.35 5.87
CA ASN A 108 -15.00 5.82 5.87
C ASN A 108 -13.61 6.39 6.16
N LEU A 109 -12.87 5.81 7.11
CA LEU A 109 -11.52 6.23 7.43
C LEU A 109 -10.61 6.19 6.20
N TRP A 110 -10.61 5.08 5.47
CA TRP A 110 -9.66 4.88 4.37
C TRP A 110 -10.15 5.42 3.03
N LEU A 111 -11.45 5.38 2.77
CA LEU A 111 -12.04 5.65 1.45
C LEU A 111 -12.89 6.91 1.40
N GLY A 112 -13.10 7.57 2.53
CA GLY A 112 -13.75 8.88 2.54
C GLY A 112 -12.86 9.91 1.83
N THR A 113 -13.46 10.63 0.89
CA THR A 113 -12.74 11.58 0.04
C THR A 113 -12.66 12.95 0.69
N TYR A 114 -11.55 13.63 0.48
CA TYR A 114 -11.30 14.99 0.94
C TYR A 114 -10.47 15.77 -0.08
N SER A 115 -10.35 17.08 0.11
CA SER A 115 -9.54 17.93 -0.76
C SER A 115 -8.14 18.16 -0.20
N ARG A 116 -7.14 18.05 -1.08
CA ARG A 116 -5.77 18.54 -0.88
C ARG A 116 -5.42 19.70 -1.82
N CYS A 117 -6.40 20.16 -2.62
CA CYS A 117 -6.24 21.12 -3.70
C CYS A 117 -7.51 21.98 -3.86
N GLY A 118 -7.78 22.84 -2.89
CA GLY A 118 -8.95 23.73 -2.89
C GLY A 118 -10.25 22.99 -2.55
N SER A 119 -11.22 22.96 -3.45
CA SER A 119 -12.53 22.31 -3.25
C SER A 119 -12.63 20.91 -3.86
N THR A 120 -11.64 20.47 -4.64
CA THR A 120 -11.69 19.19 -5.37
C THR A 120 -11.50 18.01 -4.41
N LEU A 121 -12.50 17.13 -4.31
CA LEU A 121 -12.42 15.87 -3.57
C LEU A 121 -11.61 14.83 -4.36
N GLY A 122 -10.30 15.02 -4.40
CA GLY A 122 -9.37 14.24 -5.23
C GLY A 122 -8.41 13.35 -4.45
N SER A 123 -8.65 13.10 -3.16
CA SER A 123 -7.78 12.28 -2.32
C SER A 123 -8.57 11.50 -1.27
N SER A 124 -8.02 10.34 -0.90
CA SER A 124 -8.46 9.46 0.18
C SER A 124 -7.23 8.79 0.80
N GLY A 125 -7.36 8.30 2.04
CA GLY A 125 -6.25 7.63 2.72
C GLY A 125 -5.76 6.39 1.96
N TRP A 126 -6.67 5.66 1.32
CA TRP A 126 -6.37 4.51 0.48
C TRP A 126 -5.50 4.88 -0.72
N GLU A 127 -5.92 5.88 -1.51
CA GLU A 127 -5.17 6.32 -2.68
C GLU A 127 -3.81 6.89 -2.27
N HIS A 128 -3.78 7.73 -1.24
CA HIS A 128 -2.56 8.31 -0.72
C HIS A 128 -1.54 7.23 -0.29
N VAL A 129 -1.95 6.27 0.56
CA VAL A 129 -1.03 5.28 1.12
C VAL A 129 -0.70 4.17 0.13
N PHE A 130 -1.70 3.47 -0.43
CA PHE A 130 -1.48 2.24 -1.19
C PHE A 130 -1.23 2.46 -2.69
N LEU A 131 -1.84 3.48 -3.29
CA LEU A 131 -1.73 3.69 -4.74
C LEU A 131 -0.70 4.77 -5.11
N GLY A 132 -0.53 5.74 -4.23
CA GLY A 132 0.21 6.97 -4.47
C GLY A 132 -0.58 8.00 -5.25
N GLU A 133 -0.30 9.27 -4.98
CA GLU A 133 -0.92 10.41 -5.63
C GLU A 133 0.11 11.49 -5.97
N TRP A 134 -0.14 12.21 -7.04
CA TRP A 134 0.68 13.30 -7.55
C TRP A 134 0.12 14.64 -7.12
N LYS A 135 1.02 15.52 -6.68
CA LYS A 135 0.72 16.87 -6.25
C LYS A 135 1.84 17.80 -6.65
N SER A 136 1.55 18.68 -7.61
CA SER A 136 2.38 19.81 -7.97
C SER A 136 3.86 19.47 -8.27
N GLY A 137 4.12 18.46 -9.12
CA GLY A 137 5.49 18.07 -9.48
C GLY A 137 6.12 17.01 -8.55
N THR A 138 5.37 16.53 -7.55
CA THR A 138 5.85 15.56 -6.57
C THR A 138 4.89 14.40 -6.33
N VAL A 139 5.45 13.27 -5.88
CA VAL A 139 4.67 12.15 -5.32
C VAL A 139 4.42 12.41 -3.83
N ASP A 140 3.19 12.75 -3.44
CA ASP A 140 2.82 13.09 -2.05
C ASP A 140 2.75 11.81 -1.19
N GLY A 141 2.02 10.79 -1.67
CA GLY A 141 1.81 9.49 -0.99
C GLY A 141 2.74 8.35 -1.44
N GLN A 142 2.21 7.16 -1.70
CA GLN A 142 2.95 5.96 -2.15
C GLN A 142 3.84 5.35 -1.06
N HIS A 143 3.19 4.67 -0.12
CA HIS A 143 3.79 4.02 1.05
C HIS A 143 3.59 2.50 1.06
N ASP A 144 3.30 1.91 -0.11
CA ASP A 144 3.18 0.47 -0.34
C ASP A 144 4.31 -0.03 -1.24
N TRP A 145 5.11 -0.97 -0.73
CA TRP A 145 6.22 -1.56 -1.48
C TRP A 145 5.75 -2.39 -2.67
N ALA A 146 4.59 -3.03 -2.60
CA ALA A 146 4.05 -3.83 -3.70
C ALA A 146 3.68 -2.92 -4.87
N ARG A 147 3.07 -1.77 -4.57
CA ARG A 147 2.81 -0.71 -5.57
C ARG A 147 4.10 -0.19 -6.18
N TYR A 148 5.08 0.17 -5.35
CA TYR A 148 6.40 0.62 -5.82
C TYR A 148 7.04 -0.42 -6.75
N TYR A 149 7.10 -1.69 -6.33
CA TYR A 149 7.69 -2.78 -7.09
C TYR A 149 7.00 -3.01 -8.43
N LEU A 150 5.67 -2.96 -8.47
CA LEU A 150 4.92 -3.11 -9.73
C LEU A 150 5.15 -1.95 -10.70
N LEU A 151 5.32 -0.72 -10.20
CA LEU A 151 5.67 0.44 -11.01
C LEU A 151 7.11 0.34 -11.51
N GLN A 152 8.05 -0.09 -10.67
CA GLN A 152 9.44 -0.34 -11.06
C GLN A 152 9.54 -1.41 -12.14
N LYS A 153 8.83 -2.53 -11.99
CA LYS A 153 8.75 -3.58 -13.02
C LYS A 153 8.09 -3.16 -14.32
N ALA A 154 7.35 -2.06 -14.30
CA ALA A 154 6.75 -1.47 -15.49
C ALA A 154 7.60 -0.31 -16.06
N ASP A 155 8.86 -0.18 -15.63
CA ASP A 155 9.80 0.87 -16.02
C ASP A 155 9.28 2.29 -15.75
N LYS A 156 8.44 2.45 -14.71
CA LYS A 156 7.86 3.74 -14.31
C LYS A 156 8.59 4.41 -13.15
N ILE A 157 9.51 3.70 -12.51
CA ILE A 157 10.28 4.23 -11.39
C ILE A 157 11.74 4.37 -11.79
N ASP A 158 12.25 5.58 -11.67
CA ASP A 158 13.68 5.89 -11.73
C ASP A 158 14.20 6.09 -10.30
N TYR A 159 15.04 5.18 -9.82
CA TYR A 159 15.52 5.16 -8.44
C TYR A 159 16.80 5.98 -8.26
N HIS A 160 16.83 6.88 -7.28
CA HIS A 160 17.96 7.80 -7.09
C HIS A 160 18.83 7.48 -5.87
N GLY A 161 18.37 6.62 -4.96
CA GLY A 161 19.12 6.24 -3.76
C GLY A 161 18.26 6.11 -2.51
N TYR A 162 18.91 5.82 -1.38
CA TYR A 162 18.28 5.74 -0.05
C TYR A 162 18.91 6.73 0.92
N TYR A 163 18.12 7.18 1.89
CA TYR A 163 18.58 7.99 3.02
C TYR A 163 18.78 7.13 4.27
N SER A 164 17.91 6.14 4.48
CA SER A 164 17.97 5.25 5.63
C SER A 164 17.38 3.88 5.29
N THR A 165 17.85 2.85 5.98
CA THR A 165 17.31 1.49 5.93
C THR A 165 17.38 0.88 7.34
N VAL A 166 16.40 0.06 7.69
CA VAL A 166 16.43 -0.80 8.88
C VAL A 166 16.30 -2.23 8.38
N ASP A 167 17.44 -2.91 8.31
CA ASP A 167 17.54 -4.27 7.77
C ASP A 167 16.81 -4.39 6.41
N SER A 168 16.15 -5.51 6.15
CA SER A 168 15.22 -5.70 5.03
C SER A 168 13.77 -5.32 5.38
N LEU A 169 13.51 -4.58 6.46
CA LEU A 169 12.15 -4.30 6.96
C LEU A 169 11.56 -3.00 6.44
N THR A 170 12.37 -1.94 6.34
CA THR A 170 11.90 -0.61 5.91
C THR A 170 13.07 0.30 5.55
N GLY A 171 12.77 1.44 4.94
CA GLY A 171 13.74 2.48 4.63
C GLY A 171 13.08 3.72 4.06
N THR A 172 13.91 4.70 3.70
CA THR A 172 13.48 5.89 2.98
C THR A 172 14.33 6.12 1.75
N TRP A 173 13.69 6.49 0.64
CA TRP A 173 14.27 6.55 -0.69
C TRP A 173 13.91 7.82 -1.43
N GLN A 174 14.74 8.16 -2.40
CA GLN A 174 14.45 9.14 -3.43
C GLN A 174 14.24 8.41 -4.76
N TYR A 175 13.21 8.80 -5.50
CA TYR A 175 12.93 8.26 -6.83
C TYR A 175 12.00 9.19 -7.59
N THR A 176 12.04 9.11 -8.91
CA THR A 176 11.02 9.68 -9.79
C THR A 176 10.02 8.60 -10.19
N TRP A 177 8.72 8.88 -10.05
CA TRP A 177 7.67 8.10 -10.69
C TRP A 177 7.21 8.84 -11.95
N GLU A 178 7.56 8.30 -13.11
CA GLU A 178 7.40 8.94 -14.43
C GLU A 178 8.03 10.34 -14.47
N ASN A 179 7.26 11.39 -14.19
CA ASN A 179 7.70 12.77 -14.25
C ASN A 179 7.63 13.50 -12.89
N GLU A 180 7.26 12.80 -11.82
CA GLU A 180 7.09 13.40 -10.48
C GLU A 180 8.12 12.86 -9.50
N LEU A 181 8.81 13.77 -8.81
CA LEU A 181 9.84 13.42 -7.85
C LEU A 181 9.23 13.07 -6.49
N LYS A 182 9.61 11.93 -5.93
CA LYS A 182 9.52 11.70 -4.49
C LYS A 182 10.85 12.04 -3.84
N GLN A 183 10.95 13.22 -3.25
CA GLN A 183 12.20 13.68 -2.62
C GLN A 183 12.63 12.76 -1.49
N LYS A 184 11.70 12.30 -0.66
CA LYS A 184 11.93 11.33 0.40
C LYS A 184 10.63 10.59 0.70
N GLY A 185 10.66 9.26 0.69
CA GLY A 185 9.52 8.43 1.03
C GLY A 185 9.90 7.05 1.50
N GLY A 186 9.10 6.46 2.37
CA GLY A 186 9.34 5.13 2.93
C GLY A 186 8.10 4.26 2.95
N PHE A 187 8.34 2.96 3.10
CA PHE A 187 7.35 1.89 3.16
C PHE A 187 7.99 0.66 3.81
N LEU A 188 7.15 -0.22 4.37
CA LEU A 188 7.60 -1.53 4.85
C LEU A 188 7.92 -2.41 3.66
N ILE A 189 8.90 -3.30 3.78
CA ILE A 189 9.33 -4.21 2.70
C ILE A 189 8.93 -5.64 3.08
N GLY A 190 8.39 -6.38 2.11
CA GLY A 190 8.09 -7.81 2.28
C GLY A 190 6.86 -8.11 3.13
N THR A 191 6.14 -7.09 3.59
CA THR A 191 4.89 -7.22 4.35
C THR A 191 3.71 -7.53 3.44
N SER A 192 2.67 -8.15 4.00
CA SER A 192 1.39 -8.29 3.29
C SER A 192 0.59 -6.97 3.36
N PRO A 193 -0.17 -6.59 2.33
CA PRO A 193 -0.98 -5.37 2.36
C PRO A 193 -2.00 -5.31 3.51
N VAL A 194 -2.53 -6.46 3.95
CA VAL A 194 -3.40 -6.51 5.15
C VAL A 194 -2.64 -6.21 6.43
N PHE A 195 -1.37 -6.59 6.53
CA PHE A 195 -0.51 -6.24 7.67
C PHE A 195 -0.29 -4.73 7.72
N ASP A 196 0.11 -4.13 6.59
CA ASP A 196 0.31 -2.68 6.50
C ASP A 196 -0.99 -1.94 6.84
N PHE A 197 -2.11 -2.34 6.23
CA PHE A 197 -3.42 -1.76 6.51
C PHE A 197 -3.78 -1.83 8.00
N SER A 198 -3.64 -3.01 8.62
CA SER A 198 -3.95 -3.23 10.03
C SER A 198 -3.07 -2.39 10.96
N LEU A 199 -1.75 -2.41 10.74
CA LEU A 199 -0.78 -1.65 11.53
C LEU A 199 -1.05 -0.14 11.43
N LEU A 200 -1.15 0.37 10.20
CA LEU A 200 -1.36 1.79 9.95
C LEU A 200 -2.71 2.27 10.49
N THR A 201 -3.76 1.43 10.42
CA THR A 201 -5.06 1.73 11.03
C THR A 201 -4.96 1.85 12.54
N VAL A 202 -4.33 0.87 13.20
CA VAL A 202 -4.17 0.87 14.67
C VAL A 202 -3.40 2.12 15.10
N CYS A 203 -2.29 2.42 14.43
CA CYS A 203 -1.48 3.59 14.74
C CYS A 203 -2.25 4.90 14.52
N ALA A 204 -2.98 5.05 13.42
CA ALA A 204 -3.73 6.26 13.13
C ALA A 204 -4.87 6.52 14.13
N LEU A 205 -5.46 5.49 14.70
CA LEU A 205 -6.58 5.62 15.64
C LEU A 205 -6.15 5.76 17.11
N ILE A 206 -5.01 5.18 17.49
CA ILE A 206 -4.58 5.10 18.90
C ILE A 206 -3.41 6.03 19.20
N HIS A 207 -2.48 6.18 18.26
CA HIS A 207 -1.26 6.97 18.44
C HIS A 207 -0.97 7.85 17.21
N PRO A 208 -1.90 8.74 16.80
CA PRO A 208 -1.66 9.65 15.67
C PRO A 208 -0.55 10.66 15.99
N GLY A 209 0.10 11.18 14.95
CA GLY A 209 1.21 12.11 15.05
C GLY A 209 2.47 11.62 14.35
N SER A 210 3.54 12.41 14.48
CA SER A 210 4.85 12.09 13.91
C SER A 210 5.64 11.18 14.84
N ASN A 211 6.01 9.99 14.35
CA ASN A 211 6.86 9.04 15.06
C ASN A 211 6.31 8.62 16.45
N THR A 212 4.97 8.60 16.59
CA THR A 212 4.26 8.42 17.87
C THR A 212 3.87 6.97 18.15
N CYS A 213 3.49 6.21 17.12
CA CYS A 213 3.11 4.81 17.25
C CYS A 213 4.36 3.93 17.19
N LYS A 214 4.99 3.65 18.34
CA LYS A 214 6.25 2.90 18.41
C LYS A 214 6.00 1.40 18.62
N PHE A 215 6.75 0.57 17.91
CA PHE A 215 6.68 -0.89 17.99
C PHE A 215 8.03 -1.51 17.61
N SER A 216 8.12 -2.84 17.65
CA SER A 216 9.28 -3.56 17.14
C SER A 216 8.85 -4.71 16.26
N ILE A 217 9.57 -4.91 15.15
CA ILE A 217 9.46 -6.08 14.27
C ILE A 217 10.84 -6.75 14.26
N ASP A 218 10.89 -8.04 14.57
CA ASP A 218 12.12 -8.85 14.59
C ASP A 218 13.28 -8.22 15.40
N GLY A 219 12.95 -7.56 16.52
CA GLY A 219 13.92 -6.91 17.41
C GLY A 219 14.37 -5.51 16.96
N HIS A 220 13.91 -5.05 15.78
CA HIS A 220 14.20 -3.70 15.29
C HIS A 220 13.14 -2.70 15.76
N PRO A 221 13.52 -1.60 16.43
CA PRO A 221 12.57 -0.57 16.83
C PRO A 221 12.13 0.24 15.61
N LEU A 222 10.83 0.41 15.46
CA LEU A 222 10.18 1.15 14.38
C LEU A 222 9.07 2.03 14.95
N ALA A 223 8.57 2.93 14.11
CA ALA A 223 7.33 3.62 14.42
C ALA A 223 6.49 3.86 13.16
N VAL A 224 5.31 4.42 13.36
CA VAL A 224 4.47 4.97 12.31
C VAL A 224 4.22 6.44 12.57
N THR A 225 4.36 7.24 11.51
CA THR A 225 3.79 8.57 11.42
C THR A 225 2.42 8.46 10.77
N SER A 226 1.39 9.05 11.37
CA SER A 226 0.05 9.05 10.80
C SER A 226 -0.74 10.30 11.16
N TYR A 227 -1.55 10.76 10.22
CA TYR A 227 -2.42 11.92 10.39
C TYR A 227 -3.82 11.62 9.86
N THR A 228 -4.81 12.18 10.53
CA THR A 228 -6.22 12.13 10.13
C THR A 228 -6.75 13.54 9.90
N GLN A 229 -7.89 13.64 9.24
CA GLN A 229 -8.56 14.90 8.96
C GLN A 229 -10.07 14.73 8.91
N THR A 230 -10.81 15.82 8.97
CA THR A 230 -12.25 15.80 8.74
C THR A 230 -12.57 15.64 7.26
N CYS A 231 -13.66 14.94 6.98
CA CYS A 231 -14.21 14.72 5.65
C CYS A 231 -15.73 14.52 5.75
N ALA A 232 -16.43 14.45 4.61
CA ALA A 232 -17.88 14.24 4.60
C ALA A 232 -18.32 12.92 5.28
N ALA A 233 -17.42 11.94 5.35
CA ALA A 233 -17.65 10.64 6.00
C ALA A 233 -17.32 10.64 7.51
N GLY A 234 -16.96 11.80 8.08
CA GLY A 234 -16.51 11.98 9.47
C GLY A 234 -15.01 12.21 9.55
N LEU A 235 -14.28 11.22 10.06
CA LEU A 235 -12.82 11.21 10.16
C LEU A 235 -12.21 10.39 9.01
N CYS A 236 -11.27 10.96 8.27
CA CYS A 236 -10.56 10.28 7.19
C CYS A 236 -9.07 10.23 7.49
N LEU A 237 -8.41 9.17 7.05
CA LEU A 237 -6.95 9.06 7.09
C LEU A 237 -6.37 10.03 6.06
N SER A 238 -5.51 10.93 6.53
CA SER A 238 -4.74 11.82 5.67
C SER A 238 -3.53 11.08 5.11
N THR A 239 -2.69 10.53 6.00
CA THR A 239 -1.51 9.74 5.61
C THR A 239 -1.12 8.79 6.72
N ALA A 240 -0.43 7.71 6.39
CA ALA A 240 0.22 6.82 7.35
C ALA A 240 1.40 6.10 6.69
N TYR A 241 2.56 6.10 7.34
CA TYR A 241 3.77 5.45 6.82
C TYR A 241 4.76 5.09 7.94
N PRO A 242 5.59 4.06 7.75
CA PRO A 242 6.60 3.67 8.74
C PRO A 242 7.74 4.69 8.81
N THR A 243 8.31 4.84 10.00
CA THR A 243 9.51 5.62 10.30
C THR A 243 10.49 4.80 11.11
N ASN A 244 11.76 5.17 11.03
CA ASN A 244 12.86 4.58 11.79
C ASN A 244 13.50 5.59 12.74
#